data_AF-A0A939EZF5-F1
#
_entry.id   AF-A0A939EZF5-F1
#
_cell.length_a   1.000
_cell.length_b   1.000
_cell.length_c   1.000
_cell.angle_alpha   90.00
_cell.angle_beta   90.00
_cell.angle_gamma   90.00
#
_symmetry.space_group_name_H-M   'P 1'
#
loop_
_entity.id
_entity.type
_entity.pdbx_description
1 polymer ?
#
loop_
_entity_poly.entity_id
_entity_poly.type
_entity_poly.pdbx_seq_one_letter_code
_entity_poly.pdbx_strand_id
1 'polypeptide(L)'
;MMPDLLVYLLKMNGALLLFAVVYYALLRRLTFHTLNRWYLLGSIIFSALYPLLDVAALWPRPVVLSNELLIWQSGWQGQTVAAAAPTDYYGWVMNLYWLGVVVLFGRLLMQAASLRRLHRASAPTSAGLPFRQVNQVVTPFSFWQTIYLNPTQHQPTELSAILLHEQVHVRQWHTLDVLLGQLLRVGCWLNPAAWLLLRAVQENLEFIADQAVLQAGQVDSKVYQYSLVRLSTLAQGPALVTPFTFHPLKTRINMMNSRKSAAIQVVRYLLVAPIAAMLLLASCSKAEEQAAQPAKQGVDKTMDNALYFIDGEKSTKASMEQLSPEAIATVNVLKGDNARNKFGEAAASGVIIITTKANQNSAAVKAFNQQYSPTVDYTGKLIIIDGVASTPEALQRVPESRIKTVNVLKGAPAEAQYGAQARNGVVVVSTK
;
A
#
# COMPACT_ATOMS: atom_id res chain seq x y z
N MET A 1 -11.20 11.38 -5.40
CA MET A 1 -10.10 10.41 -5.30
C MET A 1 -9.96 10.01 -3.84
N MET A 2 -9.58 8.76 -3.54
CA MET A 2 -9.42 8.35 -2.13
C MET A 2 -8.24 9.09 -1.50
N PRO A 3 -8.39 9.73 -0.33
CA PRO A 3 -7.26 10.34 0.37
C PRO A 3 -6.17 9.31 0.69
N ASP A 4 -4.90 9.68 0.55
CA ASP A 4 -3.76 8.80 0.85
C ASP A 4 -3.80 8.26 2.28
N LEU A 5 -4.26 9.09 3.22
CA LEU A 5 -4.47 8.69 4.61
C LEU A 5 -5.47 7.53 4.74
N LEU A 6 -6.52 7.48 3.92
CA LEU A 6 -7.51 6.40 3.96
C LEU A 6 -6.90 5.09 3.46
N VAL A 7 -6.09 5.16 2.39
CA VAL A 7 -5.34 3.99 1.89
C VAL A 7 -4.33 3.49 2.92
N TYR A 8 -3.62 4.40 3.57
CA TYR A 8 -2.72 4.09 4.67
C TYR A 8 -3.44 3.39 5.82
N LEU A 9 -4.55 3.95 6.30
CA LEU A 9 -5.35 3.39 7.38
C LEU A 9 -5.89 2.01 7.00
N LEU A 10 -6.34 1.80 5.76
CA LEU A 10 -6.84 0.50 5.32
C LEU A 10 -5.74 -0.58 5.37
N LYS A 11 -4.53 -0.26 4.87
CA LYS A 11 -3.36 -1.15 4.93
C LYS A 11 -3.01 -1.48 6.38
N MET A 12 -2.80 -0.46 7.21
CA MET A 12 -2.47 -0.61 8.63
C MET A 12 -3.50 -1.47 9.36
N ASN A 13 -4.80 -1.20 9.18
CA ASN A 13 -5.87 -1.95 9.85
C ASN A 13 -5.97 -3.41 9.38
N GLY A 14 -5.73 -3.68 8.10
CA GLY A 14 -5.65 -5.04 7.57
C GLY A 14 -4.53 -5.85 8.21
N ALA A 15 -3.33 -5.26 8.34
CA ALA A 15 -2.20 -5.90 9.01
C ALA A 15 -2.48 -6.16 10.51
N LEU A 16 -3.03 -5.17 11.23
CA LEU A 16 -3.39 -5.32 12.64
C LEU A 16 -4.37 -6.47 12.86
N LEU A 17 -5.37 -6.60 11.98
CA LEU A 17 -6.34 -7.70 12.06
C LEU A 17 -5.65 -9.05 11.86
N LEU A 18 -4.79 -9.16 10.85
CA LEU A 18 -4.06 -10.40 10.57
C LEU A 18 -3.18 -10.84 11.75
N PHE A 19 -2.41 -9.92 12.33
CA PHE A 19 -1.60 -10.22 13.52
C PHE A 19 -2.45 -10.52 14.75
N ALA A 20 -3.57 -9.81 14.95
CA ALA A 20 -4.48 -10.14 16.04
C ALA A 20 -5.01 -11.58 15.92
N VAL A 21 -5.41 -12.01 14.72
CA VAL A 21 -5.86 -13.39 14.47
C VAL A 21 -4.78 -14.40 14.83
N VAL A 22 -3.54 -14.20 14.34
CA VAL A 22 -2.41 -15.09 14.65
C VAL A 22 -2.17 -15.18 16.16
N TYR A 23 -2.18 -14.05 16.86
CA TYR A 23 -2.01 -14.04 18.31
C TYR A 23 -3.09 -14.86 19.02
N TYR A 24 -4.36 -14.55 18.77
CA TYR A 24 -5.48 -15.16 19.49
C TYR A 24 -5.64 -16.65 19.15
N ALA A 25 -5.34 -17.05 17.92
CA ALA A 25 -5.43 -18.44 17.48
C ALA A 25 -4.25 -19.30 17.97
N LEU A 26 -3.01 -18.79 17.91
CA LEU A 26 -1.82 -19.62 18.03
C LEU A 26 -0.93 -19.32 19.25
N LEU A 27 -0.84 -18.06 19.67
CA LEU A 27 0.19 -17.58 20.61
C LEU A 27 -0.35 -17.27 22.01
N ARG A 28 -1.61 -16.84 22.14
CA ARG A 28 -2.23 -16.41 23.41
C ARG A 28 -2.14 -17.44 24.54
N ARG A 29 -2.15 -18.73 24.19
CA ARG A 29 -2.11 -19.85 25.16
C ARG A 29 -0.69 -20.28 25.54
N LEU A 30 0.33 -19.69 24.93
CA LEU A 30 1.73 -20.04 25.19
C LEU A 30 2.24 -19.34 26.45
N THR A 31 2.99 -20.07 27.28
CA THR A 31 3.60 -19.51 28.51
C THR A 31 4.90 -18.75 28.25
N PHE A 32 5.23 -18.46 26.99
CA PHE A 32 6.40 -17.66 26.60
C PHE A 32 6.07 -16.17 26.62
N HIS A 33 5.76 -15.63 27.79
CA HIS A 33 5.20 -14.28 27.94
C HIS A 33 6.11 -13.17 27.39
N THR A 34 7.44 -13.33 27.51
CA THR A 34 8.38 -12.38 26.91
C THR A 34 8.34 -12.40 25.39
N LEU A 35 8.22 -13.58 24.75
CA LEU A 35 8.10 -13.66 23.29
C LEU A 35 6.75 -13.13 22.81
N ASN A 36 5.67 -13.42 23.54
CA ASN A 36 4.36 -12.84 23.30
C ASN A 36 4.39 -11.31 23.39
N ARG A 37 5.12 -10.74 24.36
CA ARG A 37 5.31 -9.28 24.48
C ARG A 37 5.93 -8.70 23.22
N TRP A 38 7.06 -9.26 22.78
CA TRP A 38 7.76 -8.78 21.57
C TRP A 38 6.94 -8.98 20.30
N TYR A 39 6.22 -10.09 20.19
CA TYR A 39 5.27 -10.31 19.11
C TYR A 39 4.20 -9.21 19.07
N LEU A 40 3.56 -8.92 20.20
CA LEU A 40 2.48 -7.94 20.28
C LEU A 40 2.99 -6.53 19.93
N LEU A 41 4.07 -6.08 20.57
CA LEU A 41 4.65 -4.76 20.29
C LEU A 41 5.15 -4.66 18.83
N GLY A 42 5.84 -5.71 18.36
CA GLY A 42 6.34 -5.79 16.99
C GLY A 42 5.21 -5.74 15.96
N SER A 43 4.09 -6.43 16.20
CA SER A 43 2.94 -6.40 15.30
C SER A 43 2.29 -5.03 15.19
N ILE A 44 2.21 -4.28 16.31
CA ILE A 44 1.68 -2.92 16.34
C ILE A 44 2.60 -1.98 15.55
N ILE A 45 3.89 -2.01 15.84
CA ILE A 45 4.90 -1.15 15.19
C ILE A 45 4.98 -1.49 13.69
N PHE A 46 5.09 -2.77 13.34
CA PHE A 46 5.18 -3.21 11.95
C PHE A 46 3.93 -2.80 11.16
N SER A 47 2.73 -2.98 11.72
CA SER A 47 1.48 -2.60 11.04
C SER A 47 1.41 -1.10 10.75
N ALA A 48 1.97 -0.26 11.64
CA ALA A 48 2.03 1.19 11.46
C ALA A 48 3.10 1.60 10.43
N LEU A 49 4.24 0.91 10.39
CA LEU A 49 5.39 1.30 9.58
C LEU A 49 5.37 0.72 8.17
N TYR A 50 4.94 -0.53 7.98
CA TYR A 50 5.03 -1.21 6.68
C TYR A 50 4.34 -0.48 5.51
N PRO A 51 3.19 0.23 5.68
CA PRO A 51 2.58 0.93 4.56
C PRO A 51 3.39 2.15 4.08
N LEU A 52 4.35 2.61 4.89
CA LEU A 52 5.25 3.74 4.61
C LEU A 52 6.56 3.29 3.96
N LEU A 53 6.85 1.99 3.93
CA LEU A 53 8.08 1.46 3.34
C LEU A 53 7.92 1.34 1.84
N ASP A 54 8.74 2.08 1.08
CA ASP A 54 8.86 1.89 -0.37
C ASP A 54 9.79 0.72 -0.66
N VAL A 55 9.24 -0.50 -0.55
CA VAL A 55 9.98 -1.73 -0.86
C VAL A 55 10.31 -1.82 -2.36
N ALA A 56 9.53 -1.13 -3.20
CA ALA A 56 9.76 -1.09 -4.65
C ALA A 56 11.03 -0.32 -5.02
N ALA A 57 11.46 0.66 -4.20
CA ALA A 57 12.73 1.36 -4.38
C ALA A 57 13.96 0.45 -4.24
N LEU A 58 13.83 -0.70 -3.57
CA LEU A 58 14.92 -1.66 -3.37
C LEU A 58 15.07 -2.64 -4.54
N TRP A 59 14.14 -2.64 -5.50
CA TRP A 59 14.17 -3.54 -6.66
C TRP A 59 14.41 -2.77 -7.96
N PRO A 60 15.30 -3.23 -8.86
CA PRO A 60 15.47 -2.61 -10.17
C PRO A 60 14.15 -2.67 -10.95
N ARG A 61 13.60 -1.52 -11.32
CA ARG A 61 12.40 -1.48 -12.17
C ARG A 61 12.76 -2.03 -13.54
N PRO A 62 12.03 -3.02 -14.10
CA PRO A 62 12.20 -3.40 -15.49
C PRO A 62 11.94 -2.17 -16.35
N VAL A 63 12.89 -1.86 -17.26
CA VAL A 63 12.73 -0.78 -18.24
C VAL A 63 11.58 -1.19 -19.17
N VAL A 64 10.41 -0.59 -18.97
CA VAL A 64 9.31 -0.70 -19.91
C VAL A 64 9.62 0.24 -21.07
N LEU A 65 9.99 -0.33 -22.23
CA LEU A 65 10.01 0.42 -23.49
C LEU A 65 8.57 0.79 -23.82
N SER A 66 8.21 2.05 -23.61
CA SER A 66 6.89 2.58 -23.92
C SER A 66 6.62 2.44 -25.42
N ASN A 67 5.80 1.46 -25.80
CA ASN A 67 5.15 1.49 -27.10
C ASN A 67 3.96 2.45 -27.00
N GLU A 68 4.16 3.67 -27.51
CA GLU A 68 3.10 4.64 -27.72
C GLU A 68 2.16 4.14 -28.82
N LEU A 69 1.15 3.36 -28.44
CA LEU A 69 0.03 3.02 -29.32
C LEU A 69 -0.84 4.28 -29.49
N LEU A 70 -0.72 4.92 -30.65
CA LEU A 70 -1.57 6.02 -31.07
C LEU A 70 -2.98 5.46 -31.36
N ILE A 71 -3.85 5.47 -30.35
CA ILE A 71 -5.28 5.18 -30.52
C ILE A 71 -5.94 6.49 -30.96
N TRP A 72 -6.49 6.52 -32.17
CA TRP A 72 -7.36 7.59 -32.62
C TRP A 72 -8.67 7.54 -31.83
N GLN A 73 -8.84 8.44 -30.86
CA GLN A 73 -10.16 8.70 -30.28
C GLN A 73 -10.90 9.67 -31.19
N SER A 74 -12.04 9.22 -31.74
CA SER A 74 -12.95 10.08 -32.50
C SER A 74 -13.48 11.18 -31.59
N GLY A 75 -13.39 12.43 -32.05
CA GLY A 75 -13.81 13.64 -31.34
C GLY A 75 -15.33 13.81 -31.29
N TRP A 76 -16.05 12.83 -30.75
CA TRP A 76 -17.42 13.05 -30.29
C TRP A 76 -17.38 13.92 -29.02
N GLN A 77 -17.47 15.23 -29.20
CA GLN A 77 -17.80 16.15 -28.11
C GLN A 77 -19.27 15.95 -27.76
N GLY A 78 -19.55 14.94 -26.94
CA GLY A 78 -20.81 14.87 -26.21
C GLY A 78 -20.93 16.13 -25.36
N GLN A 79 -22.05 16.84 -25.52
CA GLN A 79 -22.42 17.98 -24.68
C GLN A 79 -22.29 17.55 -23.22
N THR A 80 -21.34 18.12 -22.47
CA THR A 80 -21.18 17.83 -21.05
C THR A 80 -22.37 18.44 -20.33
N VAL A 81 -23.39 17.62 -20.07
CA VAL A 81 -24.39 17.96 -19.06
C VAL A 81 -23.61 18.20 -17.78
N ALA A 82 -23.78 19.39 -17.16
CA ALA A 82 -23.11 19.71 -15.91
C ALA A 82 -23.43 18.61 -14.90
N ALA A 83 -22.48 17.70 -14.67
CA ALA A 83 -22.62 16.66 -13.69
C ALA A 83 -22.81 17.36 -12.33
N ALA A 84 -23.90 17.03 -11.64
CA ALA A 84 -24.08 17.46 -10.25
C ALA A 84 -22.77 17.20 -9.50
N ALA A 85 -22.28 18.20 -8.78
CA ALA A 85 -21.01 18.10 -8.05
C ALA A 85 -21.03 16.80 -7.24
N PRO A 86 -20.12 15.84 -7.51
CA PRO A 86 -20.14 14.57 -6.83
C PRO A 86 -20.01 14.84 -5.32
N THR A 87 -20.99 14.35 -4.54
CA THR A 87 -20.98 14.48 -3.09
C THR A 87 -19.66 13.94 -2.55
N ASP A 88 -18.94 14.74 -1.76
CA ASP A 88 -17.64 14.36 -1.20
C ASP A 88 -17.81 13.37 -0.03
N TYR A 89 -18.12 12.12 -0.35
CA TYR A 89 -18.25 11.04 0.63
C TYR A 89 -16.96 10.81 1.42
N TYR A 90 -15.79 10.98 0.79
CA TYR A 90 -14.50 10.77 1.44
C TYR A 90 -14.19 11.85 2.48
N GLY A 91 -14.57 13.11 2.21
CA GLY A 91 -14.50 14.20 3.18
C GLY A 91 -15.31 13.90 4.44
N TRP A 92 -16.56 13.42 4.29
CA TRP A 92 -17.40 13.02 5.43
C TRP A 92 -16.80 11.86 6.23
N VAL A 93 -16.28 10.83 5.56
CA VAL A 93 -15.60 9.70 6.23
C VAL A 93 -14.38 10.18 7.00
N MET A 94 -13.60 11.10 6.42
CA MET A 94 -12.41 11.65 7.08
C MET A 94 -12.76 12.51 8.29
N ASN A 95 -13.81 13.34 8.20
CA ASN A 95 -14.32 14.13 9.31
C ASN A 95 -14.80 13.23 10.46
N LEU A 96 -15.53 12.15 10.14
CA LEU A 96 -15.96 11.16 11.13
C LEU A 96 -14.77 10.46 11.78
N TYR A 97 -13.75 10.10 11.00
CA TYR A 97 -12.52 9.52 11.51
C TYR A 97 -11.83 10.45 12.53
N TRP A 98 -11.62 11.72 12.17
CA TRP A 98 -10.99 12.71 13.05
C TRP A 98 -11.82 13.02 14.29
N LEU A 99 -13.14 13.05 14.18
CA LEU A 99 -14.03 13.21 15.33
C LEU A 99 -13.77 12.10 16.38
N GLY A 100 -13.71 10.84 15.93
CA GLY A 100 -13.40 9.71 16.82
C GLY A 100 -12.00 9.81 17.44
N VAL A 101 -10.99 10.22 16.65
CA VAL A 101 -9.62 10.47 17.15
C VAL A 101 -9.63 11.54 18.24
N VAL A 102 -10.27 12.69 18.01
CA VAL A 102 -10.34 13.80 18.98
C VAL A 102 -11.04 13.37 20.27
N VAL A 103 -12.16 12.66 20.17
CA VAL A 103 -12.92 12.18 21.35
C VAL A 103 -12.08 11.21 22.18
N LEU A 104 -11.44 10.22 21.56
CA LEU A 104 -10.66 9.21 22.27
C LEU A 104 -9.34 9.78 22.80
N PHE A 105 -8.70 10.68 22.05
CA PHE A 105 -7.50 11.38 22.51
C PHE A 105 -7.83 12.32 23.68
N GLY A 106 -8.93 13.07 23.61
CA GLY A 106 -9.43 13.89 24.72
C GLY A 106 -9.71 13.06 25.97
N ARG A 107 -10.31 11.87 25.81
CA ARG A 107 -10.47 10.90 26.91
C ARG A 107 -9.13 10.48 27.51
N LEU A 108 -8.11 10.19 26.69
CA LEU A 108 -6.77 9.82 27.16
C LEU A 108 -6.12 10.98 27.95
N LEU A 109 -6.28 12.22 27.49
CA LEU A 109 -5.79 13.41 28.20
C LEU A 109 -6.49 13.60 29.56
N MET A 110 -7.81 13.38 29.64
CA MET A 110 -8.55 13.42 30.90
C MET A 110 -8.05 12.37 31.90
N GLN A 111 -7.75 11.15 31.41
CA GLN A 111 -7.15 10.09 32.25
C GLN A 111 -5.76 10.50 32.76
N ALA A 112 -4.92 11.09 31.90
CA ALA A 112 -3.61 11.59 32.31
C ALA A 112 -3.71 12.75 33.33
N ALA A 113 -4.68 13.65 33.17
CA ALA A 113 -4.95 14.73 34.13
C ALA A 113 -5.43 14.19 35.48
N SER A 114 -6.31 13.18 35.48
CA SER A 114 -6.75 12.48 36.69
C SER A 114 -5.57 11.85 37.44
N LEU A 115 -4.68 11.17 36.71
CA LEU A 115 -3.47 10.59 37.29
C LEU A 115 -2.52 11.66 37.86
N ARG A 116 -2.34 12.79 37.18
CA ARG A 116 -1.55 13.92 37.70
C ARG A 116 -2.16 14.49 38.98
N ARG A 117 -3.48 14.60 39.05
CA ARG A 117 -4.19 15.03 40.26
C ARG A 117 -3.96 14.03 41.41
N LEU A 118 -4.06 12.73 41.13
CA LEU A 118 -3.79 11.67 42.10
C LEU A 118 -2.33 11.70 42.60
N HIS A 119 -1.38 11.88 41.70
CA HIS A 119 0.04 12.02 42.03
C HIS A 119 0.28 13.18 43.00
N ARG A 120 -0.29 14.36 42.70
CA ARG A 120 -0.19 15.55 43.57
C ARG A 120 -0.83 15.34 44.96
N ALA A 121 -1.85 14.51 45.05
CA ALA A 121 -2.54 14.20 46.31
C ALA A 121 -1.90 13.04 47.10
N SER A 122 -0.85 12.41 46.57
CA SER A 122 -0.19 11.23 47.17
C SER A 122 1.11 11.60 47.87
N ALA A 123 1.49 10.84 48.91
CA ALA A 123 2.71 11.06 49.68
C ALA A 123 3.75 9.94 49.45
N PRO A 124 5.06 10.23 49.39
CA PRO A 124 6.09 9.19 49.29
C PRO A 124 6.21 8.39 50.59
N THR A 125 6.25 7.06 50.48
CA THR A 125 6.35 6.09 51.58
C THR A 125 7.23 4.90 51.16
N SER A 126 7.67 4.06 52.11
CA SER A 126 8.43 2.84 51.80
C SER A 126 8.11 1.69 52.74
N ALA A 127 8.02 0.48 52.21
CA ALA A 127 7.90 -0.77 52.98
C ALA A 127 8.77 -1.85 52.31
N GLY A 128 10.09 -1.68 52.38
CA GLY A 128 11.08 -2.47 51.63
C GLY A 128 11.29 -1.99 50.18
N LEU A 129 10.22 -1.56 49.51
CA LEU A 129 10.26 -0.88 48.21
C LEU A 129 9.63 0.51 48.30
N PRO A 130 10.11 1.51 47.53
CA PRO A 130 9.53 2.84 47.49
C PRO A 130 8.18 2.82 46.75
N PHE A 131 7.16 3.43 47.35
CA PHE A 131 5.84 3.62 46.74
C PHE A 131 5.23 4.95 47.18
N ARG A 132 4.11 5.34 46.57
CA ARG A 132 3.33 6.50 46.99
C ARG A 132 2.03 6.06 47.64
N GLN A 133 1.83 6.50 48.86
CA GLN A 133 0.61 6.25 49.61
C GLN A 133 -0.53 7.12 49.05
N VAL A 134 -1.65 6.46 48.77
CA VAL A 134 -2.90 7.07 48.32
C VAL A 134 -3.98 6.82 49.38
N ASN A 135 -4.74 7.85 49.73
CA ASN A 135 -5.79 7.76 50.77
C ASN A 135 -7.16 7.32 50.23
N GLN A 136 -7.27 7.08 48.93
CA GLN A 136 -8.48 6.62 48.25
C GLN A 136 -8.51 5.08 48.19
N VAL A 137 -9.71 4.51 48.04
CA VAL A 137 -9.89 3.06 47.80
C VAL A 137 -9.53 2.79 46.35
N VAL A 138 -8.31 2.33 46.10
CA VAL A 138 -7.79 2.03 44.76
C VAL A 138 -7.07 0.69 44.77
N THR A 139 -7.24 -0.11 43.72
CA THR A 139 -6.37 -1.27 43.52
C THR A 139 -4.93 -0.78 43.35
N PRO A 140 -3.92 -1.49 43.88
CA PRO A 140 -2.53 -1.18 43.59
C PRO A 140 -2.30 -1.07 42.08
N PHE A 141 -1.53 -0.06 41.68
CA PHE A 141 -1.15 0.13 40.30
C PHE A 141 0.18 0.88 40.22
N SER A 142 0.83 0.76 39.08
CA SER A 142 2.08 1.42 38.77
C SER A 142 1.97 2.26 37.51
N PHE A 143 2.66 3.39 37.51
CA PHE A 143 2.76 4.24 36.33
C PHE A 143 4.16 4.85 36.25
N TRP A 144 4.77 4.72 35.09
CA TRP A 144 6.11 5.18 34.77
C TRP A 144 7.18 4.58 35.69
N GLN A 145 7.55 5.30 36.75
CA GLN A 145 8.57 4.90 37.73
C GLN A 145 8.02 4.96 39.16
N THR A 146 6.69 4.90 39.32
CA THR A 146 6.03 5.11 40.60
C THR A 146 4.96 4.06 40.83
N ILE A 147 5.00 3.45 42.01
CA ILE A 147 3.98 2.53 42.51
C ILE A 147 3.01 3.33 43.38
N TYR A 148 1.70 3.11 43.21
CA TYR A 148 0.65 3.73 43.99
C TYR A 148 -0.13 2.65 44.73
N LEU A 149 -0.27 2.82 46.04
CA LEU A 149 -0.90 1.82 46.91
C LEU A 149 -1.50 2.50 48.14
N ASN A 150 -2.64 1.98 48.60
CA ASN A 150 -3.17 2.30 49.91
C ASN A 150 -2.82 1.17 50.91
N PRO A 151 -1.86 1.37 51.84
CA PRO A 151 -1.39 0.32 52.73
C PRO A 151 -2.48 -0.18 53.69
N THR A 152 -3.54 0.59 53.96
CA THR A 152 -4.61 0.19 54.87
C THR A 152 -5.52 -0.90 54.29
N GLN A 153 -5.40 -1.21 53.00
CA GLN A 153 -6.23 -2.19 52.30
C GLN A 153 -5.63 -3.59 52.25
N HIS A 154 -4.38 -3.75 52.70
CA HIS A 154 -3.60 -4.97 52.49
C HIS A 154 -3.06 -5.53 53.80
N GLN A 155 -3.01 -6.86 53.92
CA GLN A 155 -2.30 -7.48 55.03
C GLN A 155 -0.78 -7.36 54.81
N PRO A 156 0.03 -7.26 55.89
CA PRO A 156 1.50 -7.15 55.76
C PRO A 156 2.15 -8.32 55.00
N THR A 157 1.54 -9.51 55.08
CA THR A 157 1.98 -10.73 54.39
C THR A 157 1.72 -10.70 52.88
N GLU A 158 0.67 -10.00 52.44
CA GLU A 158 0.31 -9.85 51.02
C GLU A 158 1.02 -8.66 50.38
N LEU A 159 1.41 -7.66 51.19
CA LEU A 159 2.00 -6.41 50.74
C LEU A 159 3.32 -6.62 49.98
N SER A 160 4.16 -7.55 50.42
CA SER A 160 5.43 -7.86 49.75
C SER A 160 5.22 -8.40 48.33
N ALA A 161 4.27 -9.32 48.14
CA ALA A 161 3.93 -9.87 46.83
C ALA A 161 3.34 -8.81 45.90
N ILE A 162 2.48 -7.93 46.42
CA ILE A 162 1.88 -6.81 45.66
C ILE A 162 2.97 -5.82 45.23
N LEU A 163 3.86 -5.42 46.13
CA LEU A 163 4.95 -4.49 45.80
C LEU A 163 5.91 -5.12 44.78
N LEU A 164 6.21 -6.41 44.91
CA LEU A 164 7.02 -7.13 43.93
C LEU A 164 6.35 -7.16 42.55
N HIS A 165 5.03 -7.41 42.49
CA HIS A 165 4.23 -7.37 41.27
C HIS A 165 4.33 -5.99 40.60
N GLU A 166 4.00 -4.92 41.33
CA GLU A 166 4.04 -3.55 40.81
C GLU A 166 5.46 -3.10 40.41
N GLN A 167 6.47 -3.58 41.12
CA GLN A 167 7.88 -3.32 40.79
C GLN A 167 8.27 -3.90 39.43
N VAL A 168 7.68 -5.03 39.01
CA VAL A 168 7.94 -5.61 37.68
C VAL A 168 7.45 -4.68 36.58
N HIS A 169 6.25 -4.10 36.74
CA HIS A 169 5.70 -3.15 35.76
C HIS A 169 6.58 -1.90 35.61
N VAL A 170 7.10 -1.39 36.73
CA VAL A 170 8.05 -0.28 36.74
C VAL A 170 9.37 -0.68 36.07
N ARG A 171 10.00 -1.76 36.52
CA ARG A 171 11.32 -2.19 36.05
C ARG A 171 11.33 -2.53 34.56
N GLN A 172 10.25 -3.12 34.05
CA GLN A 172 10.13 -3.56 32.66
C GLN A 172 9.46 -2.52 31.74
N TRP A 173 9.19 -1.30 32.24
CA TRP A 173 8.60 -0.21 31.46
C TRP A 173 7.24 -0.54 30.85
N HIS A 174 6.41 -1.33 31.54
CA HIS A 174 5.08 -1.74 31.08
C HIS A 174 4.13 -0.57 30.77
N THR A 175 4.38 0.61 31.36
CA THR A 175 3.65 1.84 31.02
C THR A 175 3.80 2.23 29.54
N LEU A 176 4.97 2.03 28.93
CA LEU A 176 5.20 2.35 27.51
C LEU A 176 4.39 1.42 26.60
N ASP A 177 4.37 0.12 26.91
CA ASP A 177 3.62 -0.90 26.19
C ASP A 177 2.11 -0.57 26.17
N VAL A 178 1.56 -0.23 27.35
CA VAL A 178 0.16 0.17 27.48
C VAL A 178 -0.11 1.48 26.73
N LEU A 179 0.78 2.47 26.84
CA LEU A 179 0.63 3.74 26.12
C LEU A 179 0.62 3.55 24.61
N LEU A 180 1.50 2.69 24.07
CA LEU A 180 1.51 2.32 22.66
C LEU A 180 0.16 1.72 22.24
N GLY A 181 -0.38 0.79 23.03
CA GLY A 181 -1.71 0.21 22.77
C GLY A 181 -2.86 1.22 22.87
N GLN A 182 -2.77 2.21 23.76
CA GLN A 182 -3.76 3.30 23.84
C GLN A 182 -3.68 4.23 22.62
N LEU A 183 -2.47 4.58 22.17
CA LEU A 183 -2.27 5.37 20.95
C LEU A 183 -2.78 4.63 19.71
N LEU A 184 -2.52 3.31 19.62
CA LEU A 184 -3.07 2.46 18.58
C LEU A 184 -4.60 2.49 18.58
N ARG A 185 -5.23 2.35 19.75
CA ARG A 185 -6.69 2.42 19.89
C ARG A 185 -7.25 3.78 19.47
N VAL A 186 -6.54 4.89 19.73
CA VAL A 186 -6.94 6.22 19.26
C VAL A 186 -6.87 6.30 17.73
N GLY A 187 -5.74 5.92 17.13
CA GLY A 187 -5.51 6.01 15.69
C GLY A 187 -6.32 5.03 14.85
N CYS A 188 -6.64 3.86 15.40
CA CYS A 188 -7.34 2.75 14.73
C CYS A 188 -8.66 2.39 15.43
N TRP A 189 -9.36 3.38 15.97
CA TRP A 189 -10.52 3.15 16.85
C TRP A 189 -11.67 2.38 16.22
N LEU A 190 -11.84 2.46 14.90
CA LEU A 190 -12.83 1.71 14.13
C LEU A 190 -12.50 0.22 14.03
N ASN A 191 -11.23 -0.17 14.22
CA ASN A 191 -10.77 -1.53 14.03
C ASN A 191 -10.81 -2.33 15.33
N PRO A 192 -11.64 -3.38 15.45
CA PRO A 192 -11.70 -4.20 16.66
C PRO A 192 -10.36 -4.84 17.02
N ALA A 193 -9.47 -5.08 16.05
CA ALA A 193 -8.14 -5.62 16.30
C ALA A 193 -7.31 -4.70 17.20
N ALA A 194 -7.42 -3.38 17.08
CA ALA A 194 -6.71 -2.43 17.95
C ALA A 194 -7.12 -2.58 19.42
N TRP A 195 -8.41 -2.80 19.67
CA TRP A 195 -8.97 -3.01 21.01
C TRP A 195 -8.54 -4.35 21.60
N LEU A 196 -8.58 -5.40 20.77
CA LEU A 196 -8.14 -6.73 21.15
C LEU A 196 -6.64 -6.78 21.44
N LEU A 197 -5.82 -6.14 20.61
CA LEU A 197 -4.36 -6.08 20.81
C LEU A 197 -3.99 -5.30 22.06
N LEU A 198 -4.63 -4.16 22.36
CA LEU A 198 -4.41 -3.47 23.64
C LEU A 198 -4.74 -4.38 24.83
N ARG A 199 -5.86 -5.10 24.77
CA ARG A 199 -6.24 -6.06 25.80
C ARG A 199 -5.22 -7.21 25.91
N ALA A 200 -4.74 -7.72 24.79
CA ALA A 200 -3.73 -8.77 24.74
C ALA A 200 -2.39 -8.33 25.34
N VAL A 201 -1.96 -7.10 25.06
CA VAL A 201 -0.78 -6.47 25.68
C VAL A 201 -0.97 -6.46 27.19
N GLN A 202 -2.06 -5.87 27.69
CA GLN A 202 -2.34 -5.80 29.13
C GLN A 202 -2.34 -7.19 29.78
N GLU A 203 -3.09 -8.16 29.23
CA GLU A 203 -3.12 -9.55 29.75
C GLU A 203 -1.72 -10.17 29.80
N ASN A 204 -0.89 -9.98 28.76
CA ASN A 204 0.46 -10.53 28.73
C ASN A 204 1.38 -9.88 29.76
N LEU A 205 1.26 -8.57 30.01
CA LEU A 205 2.06 -7.88 31.04
C LEU A 205 1.72 -8.37 32.45
N GLU A 206 0.43 -8.62 32.72
CA GLU A 206 -0.02 -9.24 33.98
C GLU A 206 0.60 -10.63 34.15
N PHE A 207 0.66 -11.44 33.10
CA PHE A 207 1.29 -12.77 33.16
C PHE A 207 2.79 -12.71 33.46
N ILE A 208 3.51 -11.72 32.91
CA ILE A 208 4.93 -11.51 33.23
C ILE A 208 5.10 -11.15 34.71
N ALA A 209 4.27 -10.24 35.23
CA ALA A 209 4.33 -9.82 36.62
C ALA A 209 3.94 -10.95 37.58
N ASP A 210 2.87 -11.69 37.31
CA ASP A 210 2.46 -12.87 38.07
C ASP A 210 3.56 -13.95 38.09
N GLN A 211 4.16 -14.23 36.93
CA GLN A 211 5.26 -15.19 36.82
C GLN A 211 6.48 -14.77 37.66
N ALA A 212 6.83 -13.49 37.67
CA ALA A 212 7.96 -12.97 38.44
C ALA A 212 7.72 -13.11 39.96
N VAL A 213 6.50 -12.87 40.44
CA VAL A 213 6.14 -13.08 41.86
C VAL A 213 6.27 -14.55 42.24
N LEU A 214 5.72 -15.45 41.43
CA LEU A 214 5.79 -16.90 41.68
C LEU A 214 7.23 -17.42 41.62
N GLN A 215 8.09 -16.87 40.77
CA GLN A 215 9.51 -17.23 40.67
C GLN A 215 10.34 -16.72 41.85
N ALA A 216 9.96 -15.60 42.47
CA ALA A 216 10.65 -15.08 43.64
C ALA A 216 10.46 -15.97 44.89
N GLY A 217 9.42 -16.82 44.91
CA GLY A 217 9.21 -17.82 45.95
C GLY A 217 8.90 -17.27 47.35
N GLN A 218 8.57 -15.98 47.46
CA GLN A 218 8.31 -15.32 48.75
C GLN A 218 6.92 -15.62 49.31
N VAL A 219 5.96 -15.99 48.45
CA VAL A 219 4.57 -16.28 48.83
C VAL A 219 4.11 -17.54 48.11
N ASP A 220 3.36 -18.39 48.80
CA ASP A 220 2.76 -19.57 48.19
C ASP A 220 1.78 -19.19 47.06
N SER A 221 1.76 -19.97 45.99
CA SER A 221 0.93 -19.71 44.81
C SER A 221 -0.55 -19.60 45.16
N LYS A 222 -1.06 -20.43 46.09
CA LYS A 222 -2.47 -20.37 46.50
C LYS A 222 -2.76 -19.09 47.27
N VAL A 223 -1.91 -18.72 48.22
CA VAL A 223 -2.05 -17.49 49.02
C VAL A 223 -2.08 -16.27 48.11
N TYR A 224 -1.19 -16.23 47.11
CA TYR A 224 -1.17 -15.17 46.11
C TYR A 224 -2.44 -15.14 45.24
N GLN A 225 -2.94 -16.30 44.77
CA GLN A 225 -4.18 -16.36 44.00
C GLN A 225 -5.40 -15.88 44.81
N TYR A 226 -5.48 -16.24 46.11
CA TYR A 226 -6.54 -15.76 47.00
C TYR A 226 -6.47 -14.26 47.22
N SER A 227 -5.28 -13.68 47.37
CA SER A 227 -5.14 -12.23 47.52
C SER A 227 -5.63 -11.50 46.27
N LEU A 228 -5.32 -11.99 45.07
CA LEU A 228 -5.84 -11.41 43.81
C LEU A 228 -7.38 -11.47 43.72
N VAL A 229 -8.00 -12.59 44.12
CA VAL A 229 -9.46 -12.72 44.16
C VAL A 229 -10.05 -11.71 45.14
N ARG A 230 -9.49 -11.59 46.34
CA ARG A 230 -9.93 -10.63 47.35
C ARG A 230 -9.78 -9.18 46.90
N LEU A 231 -8.71 -8.84 46.19
CA LEU A 231 -8.52 -7.49 45.64
C LEU A 231 -9.54 -7.15 44.56
N SER A 232 -9.93 -8.13 43.75
CA SER A 232 -10.93 -7.93 42.69
C SER A 232 -12.35 -7.67 43.21
N THR A 233 -12.69 -8.16 44.42
CA THR A 233 -14.01 -7.96 45.02
C THR A 233 -14.14 -6.61 45.72
N LEU A 234 -13.04 -6.02 46.19
CA LEU A 234 -13.01 -4.70 46.84
C LEU A 234 -13.17 -3.52 45.86
N ALA A 235 -13.04 -3.75 44.56
CA ALA A 235 -13.06 -2.72 43.52
C ALA A 235 -14.44 -2.51 42.83
N GLN A 236 -15.53 -3.06 43.38
CA GLN A 236 -16.85 -2.99 42.74
C GLN A 236 -17.51 -1.60 42.93
N GLY A 237 -17.69 -0.88 41.82
CA GLY A 237 -18.52 0.34 41.73
C GLY A 237 -20.01 0.04 41.47
N PRO A 238 -20.87 1.07 41.29
CA PRO A 238 -22.33 0.90 41.20
C PRO A 238 -22.79 0.04 40.00
N ALA A 239 -23.83 -0.78 40.27
CA ALA A 239 -24.26 -1.96 39.52
C ALA A 239 -24.84 -1.75 38.09
N LEU A 240 -24.95 -0.52 37.59
CA LEU A 240 -25.41 -0.25 36.20
C LEU A 240 -24.29 -0.42 35.16
N VAL A 241 -23.07 -0.72 35.60
CA VAL A 241 -21.93 -1.02 34.73
C VAL A 241 -21.60 -2.49 34.92
N THR A 242 -21.77 -3.30 33.87
CA THR A 242 -21.46 -4.73 33.88
C THR A 242 -20.06 -4.96 34.46
N PRO A 243 -19.89 -5.75 35.53
CA PRO A 243 -18.58 -6.00 36.12
C PRO A 243 -17.81 -6.97 35.21
N PHE A 244 -17.30 -6.47 34.08
CA PHE A 244 -16.43 -7.21 33.17
C PHE A 244 -15.05 -7.56 33.78
N THR A 245 -14.81 -7.18 35.05
CA THR A 245 -13.58 -7.38 35.81
C THR A 245 -13.24 -8.85 36.11
N PHE A 246 -14.22 -9.76 36.09
CA PHE A 246 -13.98 -11.18 36.39
C PHE A 246 -13.24 -11.94 35.28
N HIS A 247 -13.40 -11.53 34.02
CA HIS A 247 -12.77 -12.24 32.90
C HIS A 247 -11.23 -12.07 32.89
N PRO A 248 -10.66 -10.88 33.12
CA PRO A 248 -9.21 -10.69 33.26
C PRO A 248 -8.59 -11.49 34.42
N LEU A 249 -9.25 -11.55 35.58
CA LEU A 249 -8.75 -12.30 36.73
C LEU A 249 -8.73 -13.82 36.45
N LYS A 250 -9.82 -14.36 35.90
CA LYS A 250 -9.90 -15.77 35.51
C LYS A 250 -8.76 -16.16 34.57
N THR A 251 -8.41 -15.30 33.61
CA THR A 251 -7.30 -15.57 32.68
C THR A 251 -5.94 -15.61 33.37
N ARG A 252 -5.69 -14.72 34.35
CA ARG A 252 -4.47 -14.73 35.17
C ARG A 252 -4.34 -16.02 35.99
N ILE A 253 -5.41 -16.39 36.71
CA ILE A 253 -5.44 -17.62 37.52
C ILE A 253 -5.25 -18.87 36.66
N ASN A 254 -5.93 -18.95 35.51
CA ASN A 254 -5.79 -20.07 34.60
C ASN A 254 -4.37 -20.17 34.02
N MET A 255 -3.73 -19.04 33.71
CA MET A 255 -2.35 -19.02 33.20
C MET A 255 -1.34 -19.44 34.28
N MET A 256 -1.51 -18.99 35.53
CA MET A 256 -0.66 -19.41 36.66
C MET A 256 -0.75 -20.92 36.94
N ASN A 257 -1.92 -21.53 36.76
CA ASN A 257 -2.14 -22.96 36.97
C ASN A 257 -1.86 -23.82 35.71
N SER A 258 -1.45 -23.19 34.61
CA SER A 258 -1.14 -23.89 33.36
C SER A 258 0.24 -24.57 33.40
N ARG A 259 0.40 -25.67 32.67
CA ARG A 259 1.71 -26.30 32.47
C ARG A 259 2.54 -25.46 31.51
N LYS A 260 3.86 -25.38 31.73
CA LYS A 260 4.78 -24.68 30.83
C LYS A 260 4.67 -25.24 29.41
N SER A 261 4.63 -24.35 28.43
CA SER A 261 4.69 -24.68 27.01
C SER A 261 5.98 -25.43 26.66
N ALA A 262 5.88 -26.47 25.84
CA ALA A 262 7.04 -27.20 25.34
C ALA A 262 7.89 -26.30 24.44
N ALA A 263 9.23 -26.43 24.51
CA ALA A 263 10.17 -25.59 23.74
C ALA A 263 9.90 -25.63 22.22
N ILE A 264 9.45 -26.76 21.69
CA ILE A 264 9.08 -26.91 20.27
C ILE A 264 7.97 -25.93 19.82
N GLN A 265 7.12 -25.45 20.74
CA GLN A 265 6.05 -24.50 20.42
C GLN A 265 6.59 -23.11 20.03
N VAL A 266 7.87 -22.80 20.28
CA VAL A 266 8.54 -21.58 19.80
C VAL A 266 8.54 -21.49 18.26
N VAL A 267 8.47 -22.63 17.55
CA VAL A 267 8.37 -22.64 16.07
C VAL A 267 7.17 -21.85 15.55
N ARG A 268 6.09 -21.69 16.33
CA ARG A 268 4.90 -20.93 15.94
C ARG A 268 5.20 -19.45 15.68
N TYR A 269 6.23 -18.90 16.31
CA TYR A 269 6.67 -17.52 16.08
C TYR A 269 7.36 -17.34 14.73
N LEU A 270 7.83 -18.42 14.09
CA LEU A 270 8.38 -18.34 12.73
C LEU A 270 7.32 -17.96 11.70
N LEU A 271 6.02 -18.16 11.99
CA LEU A 271 4.91 -17.76 11.11
C LEU A 271 4.83 -16.23 10.90
N VAL A 272 5.49 -15.44 11.74
CA VAL A 272 5.53 -13.98 11.59
C VAL A 272 6.31 -13.56 10.35
N ALA A 273 7.42 -14.21 10.07
CA ALA A 273 8.29 -13.88 8.94
C ALA A 273 7.59 -14.00 7.57
N PRO A 274 6.93 -15.12 7.20
CA PRO A 274 6.26 -15.23 5.91
C PRO A 274 5.06 -14.27 5.80
N ILE A 275 4.35 -13.99 6.90
CA ILE A 275 3.24 -13.03 6.91
C ILE A 275 3.76 -11.60 6.67
N ALA A 276 4.84 -11.21 7.37
CA ALA A 276 5.46 -9.91 7.18
C ALA A 276 6.01 -9.75 5.75
N ALA A 277 6.68 -10.79 5.21
CA ALA A 277 7.16 -10.80 3.84
C ALA A 277 6.02 -10.66 2.82
N MET A 278 4.92 -11.40 3.01
CA MET A 278 3.73 -11.29 2.16
C MET A 278 3.17 -9.86 2.15
N LEU A 279 3.05 -9.20 3.31
CA LEU A 279 2.55 -7.83 3.40
C LEU A 279 3.47 -6.80 2.73
N LEU A 280 4.78 -6.99 2.82
CA LEU A 280 5.78 -6.15 2.16
C LEU A 280 5.75 -6.33 0.64
N LEU A 281 5.70 -7.57 0.15
CA LEU A 281 5.60 -7.87 -1.28
C LEU A 281 4.29 -7.37 -1.89
N ALA A 282 3.16 -7.52 -1.18
CA ALA A 282 1.88 -6.98 -1.61
C ALA A 282 1.86 -5.43 -1.65
N SER A 283 2.76 -4.78 -0.91
CA SER A 283 2.94 -3.33 -0.99
C SER A 283 3.79 -2.90 -2.19
N CYS A 284 4.60 -3.80 -2.75
CA CYS A 284 5.50 -3.55 -3.89
C CYS A 284 4.77 -3.56 -5.25
N SER A 285 3.82 -4.48 -5.46
CA SER A 285 3.20 -4.70 -6.78
C SER A 285 2.41 -3.49 -7.34
N LYS A 286 1.94 -2.58 -6.48
CA LYS A 286 1.25 -1.35 -6.93
C LYS A 286 2.16 -0.34 -7.62
N ALA A 287 3.46 -0.34 -7.31
CA ALA A 287 4.42 0.50 -8.03
C ALA A 287 4.59 0.03 -9.49
N GLU A 288 4.39 -1.26 -9.76
CA GLU A 288 4.51 -1.87 -11.07
C GLU A 288 3.26 -1.63 -11.93
N GLU A 289 2.07 -1.65 -11.31
CA GLU A 289 0.80 -1.36 -12.00
C GLU A 289 0.62 0.14 -12.32
N GLN A 290 1.17 1.05 -11.50
CA GLN A 290 1.22 2.48 -11.82
C GLN A 290 2.30 2.83 -12.86
N ALA A 291 3.32 1.99 -13.03
CA ALA A 291 4.28 2.09 -14.12
C ALA A 291 3.74 1.49 -15.45
N ALA A 292 2.74 0.60 -15.37
CA ALA A 292 2.08 -0.02 -16.52
C ALA A 292 0.82 0.72 -17.00
N GLN A 293 0.35 1.74 -16.27
CA GLN A 293 -0.61 2.69 -16.82
C GLN A 293 0.15 3.66 -17.73
N PRO A 294 -0.20 3.78 -19.03
CA PRO A 294 0.36 4.85 -19.84
C PRO A 294 0.03 6.15 -19.12
N ALA A 295 1.06 6.85 -18.70
CA ALA A 295 0.91 8.14 -18.08
C ALA A 295 -0.01 8.97 -18.98
N LYS A 296 -1.12 9.49 -18.44
CA LYS A 296 -1.84 10.59 -19.07
C LYS A 296 -0.96 11.84 -18.93
N GLN A 297 0.23 11.79 -19.51
CA GLN A 297 1.04 12.95 -19.78
C GLN A 297 0.36 13.68 -20.94
N GLY A 298 0.05 14.93 -20.67
CA GLY A 298 -0.72 15.78 -21.58
C GLY A 298 -0.14 15.78 -22.98
N VAL A 299 -1.05 15.74 -23.94
CA VAL A 299 -0.93 16.23 -25.32
C VAL A 299 0.45 16.81 -25.61
N ASP A 300 1.33 15.98 -26.15
CA ASP A 300 2.68 16.38 -26.52
C ASP A 300 2.60 17.44 -27.63
N LYS A 301 3.10 18.63 -27.29
CA LYS A 301 3.12 19.86 -28.08
C LYS A 301 4.29 19.87 -29.08
N THR A 302 4.65 18.74 -29.66
CA THR A 302 5.88 18.61 -30.48
C THR A 302 5.68 18.75 -31.99
N MET A 303 4.45 18.88 -32.49
CA MET A 303 4.19 19.05 -33.94
C MET A 303 3.74 20.46 -34.36
N ASP A 304 3.77 21.45 -33.47
CA ASP A 304 3.38 22.82 -33.84
C ASP A 304 4.31 23.46 -34.89
N ASN A 305 5.51 22.90 -35.12
CA ASN A 305 6.49 23.36 -36.11
C ASN A 305 6.85 22.31 -37.18
N ALA A 306 5.98 21.32 -37.44
CA ALA A 306 6.22 20.39 -38.53
C ALA A 306 6.19 21.09 -39.90
N LEU A 307 6.98 20.60 -40.86
CA LEU A 307 6.91 21.06 -42.24
C LEU A 307 5.79 20.33 -42.98
N TYR A 308 4.96 21.07 -43.71
CA TYR A 308 3.87 20.50 -44.49
C TYR A 308 4.19 20.57 -45.97
N PHE A 309 3.89 19.51 -46.71
CA PHE A 309 3.90 19.47 -48.17
C PHE A 309 2.57 18.93 -48.67
N ILE A 310 1.93 19.62 -49.60
CA ILE A 310 0.68 19.20 -50.25
C ILE A 310 0.99 19.12 -51.74
N ASP A 311 0.80 17.95 -52.35
CA ASP A 311 1.07 17.70 -53.77
C ASP A 311 2.49 18.11 -54.22
N GLY A 312 3.47 17.88 -53.35
CA GLY A 312 4.89 18.17 -53.60
C GLY A 312 5.32 19.61 -53.34
N GLU A 313 4.39 20.50 -52.96
CA GLU A 313 4.68 21.90 -52.66
C GLU A 313 4.62 22.19 -51.16
N LYS A 314 5.57 22.99 -50.67
CA LYS A 314 5.62 23.40 -49.26
C LYS A 314 4.37 24.21 -48.90
N SER A 315 3.68 23.78 -47.85
CA SER A 315 2.39 24.29 -47.41
C SER A 315 2.39 24.67 -45.93
N THR A 316 1.27 25.18 -45.44
CA THR A 316 1.07 25.53 -44.03
C THR A 316 0.12 24.56 -43.34
N LYS A 317 0.17 24.52 -42.00
CA LYS A 317 -0.77 23.77 -41.17
C LYS A 317 -2.23 24.15 -41.46
N ALA A 318 -2.51 25.45 -41.64
CA ALA A 318 -3.84 25.94 -41.95
C ALA A 318 -4.36 25.43 -43.31
N SER A 319 -3.49 25.38 -44.32
CA SER A 319 -3.85 24.81 -45.63
C SER A 319 -4.13 23.31 -45.56
N MET A 320 -3.44 22.58 -44.69
CA MET A 320 -3.70 21.17 -44.43
C MET A 320 -5.04 20.96 -43.72
N GLU A 321 -5.35 21.76 -42.69
CA GLU A 321 -6.60 21.64 -41.92
C GLU A 321 -7.85 21.97 -42.76
N GLN A 322 -7.68 22.73 -43.84
CA GLN A 322 -8.75 23.05 -44.80
C GLN A 322 -8.99 21.94 -45.85
N LEU A 323 -8.11 20.93 -45.95
CA LEU A 323 -8.31 19.82 -46.88
C LEU A 323 -9.42 18.90 -46.39
N SER A 324 -10.40 18.65 -47.26
CA SER A 324 -11.41 17.62 -47.01
C SER A 324 -10.74 16.23 -46.96
N PRO A 325 -11.02 15.39 -45.94
CA PRO A 325 -10.45 14.05 -45.84
C PRO A 325 -10.71 13.18 -47.08
N GLU A 326 -11.84 13.38 -47.75
CA GLU A 326 -12.23 12.61 -48.95
C GLU A 326 -11.36 12.92 -50.18
N ALA A 327 -10.71 14.09 -50.22
CA ALA A 327 -9.82 14.49 -51.31
C ALA A 327 -8.39 13.98 -51.14
N ILE A 328 -8.03 13.42 -49.98
CA ILE A 328 -6.68 12.96 -49.68
C ILE A 328 -6.49 11.53 -50.23
N ALA A 329 -5.43 11.32 -51.00
CA ALA A 329 -5.00 10.01 -51.45
C ALA A 329 -4.10 9.34 -50.41
N THR A 330 -3.06 10.05 -49.94
CA THR A 330 -2.09 9.54 -48.98
C THR A 330 -1.58 10.63 -48.03
N VAL A 331 -1.18 10.22 -46.82
CA VAL A 331 -0.48 11.06 -45.85
C VAL A 331 0.74 10.29 -45.35
N ASN A 332 1.93 10.85 -45.59
CA ASN A 332 3.20 10.30 -45.16
C ASN A 332 3.82 11.20 -44.09
N VAL A 333 4.20 10.62 -42.96
CA VAL A 333 4.80 11.35 -41.84
C VAL A 333 6.24 10.87 -41.61
N LEU A 334 7.18 11.78 -41.73
CA LEU A 334 8.60 11.57 -41.43
C LEU A 334 8.92 12.21 -40.08
N LYS A 335 9.64 11.51 -39.22
CA LYS A 335 10.06 12.00 -37.89
C LYS A 335 11.55 11.74 -37.66
N GLY A 336 12.16 12.56 -36.78
CA GLY A 336 13.53 12.39 -36.35
C GLY A 336 14.53 12.43 -37.51
N ASP A 337 15.52 11.54 -37.48
CA ASP A 337 16.63 11.56 -38.43
C ASP A 337 16.21 11.30 -39.89
N ASN A 338 15.12 10.56 -40.10
CA ASN A 338 14.56 10.37 -41.46
C ASN A 338 14.04 11.68 -42.07
N ALA A 339 13.49 12.58 -41.25
CA ALA A 339 13.04 13.89 -41.69
C ALA A 339 14.24 14.82 -41.92
N ARG A 340 15.19 14.85 -40.98
CA ARG A 340 16.41 15.67 -41.09
C ARG A 340 17.28 15.32 -42.31
N ASN A 341 17.49 14.04 -42.56
CA ASN A 341 18.33 13.59 -43.68
C ASN A 341 17.74 13.95 -45.05
N LYS A 342 16.41 14.05 -45.15
CA LYS A 342 15.70 14.34 -46.41
C LYS A 342 15.37 15.81 -46.62
N PHE A 343 15.06 16.55 -45.54
CA PHE A 343 14.54 17.92 -45.59
C PHE A 343 15.40 18.94 -44.81
N GLY A 344 16.54 18.52 -44.26
CA GLY A 344 17.48 19.36 -43.51
C GLY A 344 17.04 19.62 -42.05
N GLU A 345 17.82 20.43 -41.34
CA GLU A 345 17.59 20.74 -39.91
C GLU A 345 16.22 21.38 -39.63
N ALA A 346 15.64 22.09 -40.62
CA ALA A 346 14.29 22.66 -40.51
C ALA A 346 13.19 21.59 -40.32
N ALA A 347 13.50 20.32 -40.58
CA ALA A 347 12.61 19.18 -40.41
C ALA A 347 12.76 18.48 -39.05
N ALA A 348 13.46 19.09 -38.08
CA ALA A 348 13.69 18.49 -36.75
C ALA A 348 12.38 18.12 -36.02
N SER A 349 11.31 18.90 -36.22
CA SER A 349 9.97 18.64 -35.66
C SER A 349 9.12 17.65 -36.49
N GLY A 350 9.66 17.15 -37.61
CA GLY A 350 8.99 16.22 -38.53
C GLY A 350 8.46 16.89 -39.80
N VAL A 351 8.12 16.05 -40.79
CA VAL A 351 7.57 16.46 -42.09
C VAL A 351 6.32 15.66 -42.37
N ILE A 352 5.26 16.34 -42.80
CA ILE A 352 3.98 15.74 -43.21
C ILE A 352 3.82 16.01 -44.71
N ILE A 353 3.77 14.94 -45.49
CA ILE A 353 3.57 14.96 -46.95
C ILE A 353 2.15 14.45 -47.23
N ILE A 354 1.35 15.25 -47.91
CA ILE A 354 -0.03 14.94 -48.28
C ILE A 354 -0.11 14.93 -49.79
N THR A 355 -0.67 13.87 -50.35
CA THR A 355 -1.00 13.79 -51.77
C THR A 355 -2.51 13.74 -51.92
N THR A 356 -3.07 14.59 -52.76
CA THR A 356 -4.50 14.62 -53.07
C THR A 356 -4.83 13.66 -54.21
N LYS A 357 -6.06 13.14 -54.24
CA LYS A 357 -6.54 12.24 -55.30
C LYS A 357 -6.53 12.90 -56.68
N ALA A 358 -6.68 14.22 -56.73
CA ALA A 358 -6.63 14.98 -57.98
C ALA A 358 -5.22 14.96 -58.59
N ASN A 359 -4.18 15.08 -57.76
CA ASN A 359 -2.82 15.29 -58.21
C ASN A 359 -1.88 14.08 -58.05
N GLN A 360 -2.35 12.98 -57.44
CA GLN A 360 -1.59 11.74 -57.22
C GLN A 360 -0.92 11.17 -58.48
N ASN A 361 -1.47 11.46 -59.66
CA ASN A 361 -0.98 10.96 -60.93
C ASN A 361 -0.11 11.95 -61.71
N SER A 362 0.04 13.18 -61.25
CA SER A 362 0.90 14.17 -61.90
C SER A 362 2.38 13.75 -61.83
N ALA A 363 3.14 14.06 -62.88
CA ALA A 363 4.55 13.69 -62.96
C ALA A 363 5.37 14.32 -61.82
N ALA A 364 5.06 15.56 -61.45
CA ALA A 364 5.72 16.28 -60.36
C ALA A 364 5.48 15.62 -58.99
N VAL A 365 4.22 15.27 -58.68
CA VAL A 365 3.87 14.59 -57.41
C VAL A 365 4.49 13.20 -57.35
N LYS A 366 4.51 12.46 -58.46
CA LYS A 366 5.15 11.14 -58.53
C LYS A 366 6.67 11.22 -58.28
N ALA A 367 7.35 12.17 -58.92
CA ALA A 367 8.79 12.38 -58.72
C ALA A 367 9.10 12.81 -57.27
N PHE A 368 8.33 13.75 -56.73
CA PHE A 368 8.45 14.18 -55.33
C PHE A 368 8.24 13.02 -54.35
N ASN A 369 7.19 12.22 -54.57
CA ASN A 369 6.90 11.08 -53.73
C ASN A 369 7.98 9.99 -53.84
N GLN A 370 8.53 9.73 -55.02
CA GLN A 370 9.66 8.79 -55.18
C GLN A 370 10.91 9.24 -54.41
N GLN A 371 11.19 10.54 -54.38
CA GLN A 371 12.36 11.10 -53.68
C GLN A 371 12.17 11.13 -52.16
N TYR A 372 10.99 11.56 -51.70
CA TYR A 372 10.79 11.95 -50.31
C TYR A 372 9.90 11.02 -49.51
N SER A 373 8.96 10.30 -50.14
CA SER A 373 8.20 9.27 -49.42
C SER A 373 9.14 8.16 -48.95
N PRO A 374 8.82 7.47 -47.85
CA PRO A 374 9.59 6.31 -47.44
C PRO A 374 9.50 5.24 -48.52
N THR A 375 10.59 5.01 -49.26
CA THR A 375 10.80 3.72 -49.91
C THR A 375 10.81 2.70 -48.78
N VAL A 376 9.83 1.81 -48.78
CA VAL A 376 9.76 0.75 -47.79
C VAL A 376 10.97 -0.13 -48.05
N ASP A 377 12.00 0.00 -47.21
CA ASP A 377 13.13 -0.90 -47.25
C ASP A 377 12.66 -2.29 -46.84
N TYR A 378 12.58 -3.18 -47.82
CA TYR A 378 12.22 -4.58 -47.65
C TYR A 378 13.44 -5.47 -47.41
N THR A 379 14.65 -4.90 -47.40
CA THR A 379 15.91 -5.65 -47.25
C THR A 379 15.90 -6.44 -45.95
N GLY A 380 16.01 -7.77 -46.09
CA GLY A 380 16.03 -8.69 -44.95
C GLY A 380 14.67 -8.98 -44.28
N LYS A 381 13.56 -8.44 -44.79
CA LYS A 381 12.20 -8.73 -44.27
C LYS A 381 11.57 -9.92 -45.00
N LEU A 382 10.82 -10.73 -44.27
CA LEU A 382 9.99 -11.77 -44.86
C LEU A 382 8.78 -11.12 -45.57
N ILE A 383 8.50 -11.48 -46.81
CA ILE A 383 7.35 -10.95 -47.55
C ILE A 383 6.35 -12.08 -47.76
N ILE A 384 5.08 -11.79 -47.52
CA ILE A 384 3.98 -12.74 -47.69
C ILE A 384 2.91 -12.08 -48.54
N ILE A 385 2.58 -12.68 -49.68
CA ILE A 385 1.51 -12.23 -50.57
C ILE A 385 0.41 -13.30 -50.55
N ASP A 386 -0.79 -12.94 -50.13
CA ASP A 386 -1.95 -13.84 -50.04
C ASP A 386 -1.67 -15.14 -49.27
N GLY A 387 -0.88 -15.02 -48.19
CA GLY A 387 -0.50 -16.15 -47.33
C GLY A 387 0.72 -16.94 -47.81
N VAL A 388 1.32 -16.59 -48.95
CA VAL A 388 2.48 -17.29 -49.53
C VAL A 388 3.75 -16.44 -49.42
N ALA A 389 4.82 -17.03 -48.89
CA ALA A 389 6.14 -16.39 -48.83
C ALA A 389 6.62 -15.99 -50.24
N SER A 390 7.03 -14.75 -50.40
CA SER A 390 7.29 -14.09 -51.69
C SER A 390 8.57 -13.26 -51.63
N THR A 391 9.03 -12.79 -52.80
CA THR A 391 10.23 -11.95 -52.91
C THR A 391 9.89 -10.46 -53.05
N PRO A 392 10.82 -9.55 -52.75
CA PRO A 392 10.62 -8.11 -52.97
C PRO A 392 10.26 -7.76 -54.42
N GLU A 393 10.81 -8.49 -55.39
CA GLU A 393 10.52 -8.31 -56.82
C GLU A 393 9.11 -8.77 -57.17
N ALA A 394 8.61 -9.82 -56.51
CA ALA A 394 7.22 -10.27 -56.69
C ALA A 394 6.24 -9.24 -56.13
N LEU A 395 6.53 -8.63 -54.98
CA LEU A 395 5.72 -7.57 -54.39
C LEU A 395 5.66 -6.32 -55.27
N GLN A 396 6.79 -5.91 -55.87
CA GLN A 396 6.84 -4.76 -56.78
C GLN A 396 6.04 -4.96 -58.08
N ARG A 397 5.77 -6.21 -58.47
CA ARG A 397 4.93 -6.54 -59.64
C ARG A 397 3.43 -6.57 -59.33
N VAL A 398 3.02 -6.46 -58.05
CA VAL A 398 1.62 -6.38 -57.68
C VAL A 398 1.10 -4.97 -57.97
N PRO A 399 0.11 -4.81 -58.88
CA PRO A 399 -0.46 -3.49 -59.14
C PRO A 399 -1.14 -2.95 -57.88
N GLU A 400 -0.87 -1.69 -57.53
CA GLU A 400 -1.43 -1.05 -56.33
C GLU A 400 -2.96 -1.12 -56.28
N SER A 401 -3.63 -1.08 -57.44
CA SER A 401 -5.08 -1.21 -57.57
C SER A 401 -5.65 -2.55 -57.07
N ARG A 402 -4.83 -3.60 -57.06
CA ARG A 402 -5.19 -4.94 -56.59
C ARG A 402 -4.86 -5.17 -55.12
N ILE A 403 -4.20 -4.25 -54.43
CA ILE A 403 -3.86 -4.41 -53.02
C ILE A 403 -5.09 -4.09 -52.16
N LYS A 404 -5.46 -5.04 -51.29
CA LYS A 404 -6.53 -4.89 -50.30
C LYS A 404 -5.98 -4.38 -48.98
N THR A 405 -4.89 -4.96 -48.50
CA THR A 405 -4.23 -4.58 -47.24
C THR A 405 -2.73 -4.83 -47.29
N VAL A 406 -1.95 -3.98 -46.62
CA VAL A 406 -0.53 -4.20 -46.32
C VAL A 406 -0.36 -4.12 -44.82
N ASN A 407 0.11 -5.18 -44.19
CA ASN A 407 0.37 -5.25 -42.77
C ASN A 407 1.86 -5.50 -42.53
N VAL A 408 2.48 -4.72 -41.64
CA VAL A 408 3.92 -4.85 -41.34
C VAL A 408 4.08 -5.18 -39.87
N LEU A 409 4.51 -6.40 -39.58
CA LEU A 409 4.79 -6.87 -38.23
C LEU A 409 6.30 -6.81 -37.99
N LYS A 410 6.72 -6.41 -36.78
CA LYS A 410 8.13 -6.29 -36.40
C LYS A 410 8.37 -6.94 -35.04
N GLY A 411 9.56 -7.51 -34.85
CA GLY A 411 10.00 -8.07 -33.56
C GLY A 411 9.18 -9.28 -33.11
N ALA A 412 8.97 -9.43 -31.80
CA ALA A 412 8.35 -10.61 -31.20
C ALA A 412 6.98 -11.03 -31.78
N PRO A 413 6.06 -10.11 -32.15
CA PRO A 413 4.81 -10.48 -32.83
C PRO A 413 5.01 -11.13 -34.20
N ALA A 414 6.03 -10.71 -34.96
CA ALA A 414 6.35 -11.30 -36.26
C ALA A 414 6.93 -12.71 -36.12
N GLU A 415 7.86 -12.89 -35.17
CA GLU A 415 8.44 -14.20 -34.86
C GLU A 415 7.41 -15.20 -34.32
N ALA A 416 6.47 -14.74 -33.48
CA ALA A 416 5.43 -15.59 -32.92
C ALA A 416 4.48 -16.16 -33.99
N GLN A 417 4.22 -15.39 -35.06
CA GLN A 417 3.25 -15.78 -36.09
C GLN A 417 3.91 -16.44 -37.31
N TYR A 418 5.14 -16.05 -37.66
CA TYR A 418 5.81 -16.47 -38.90
C TYR A 418 7.19 -17.11 -38.67
N GLY A 419 7.56 -17.35 -37.40
CA GLY A 419 8.79 -18.05 -37.02
C GLY A 419 10.05 -17.20 -37.13
N ALA A 420 11.20 -17.82 -36.88
CA ALA A 420 12.50 -17.14 -36.77
C ALA A 420 12.93 -16.35 -38.03
N GLN A 421 12.37 -16.67 -39.20
CA GLN A 421 12.62 -15.95 -40.46
C GLN A 421 12.03 -14.54 -40.45
N ALA A 422 11.06 -14.27 -39.58
CA ALA A 422 10.40 -12.98 -39.41
C ALA A 422 11.08 -12.09 -38.36
N ARG A 423 12.26 -12.47 -37.86
CA ARG A 423 13.04 -11.73 -36.84
C ARG A 423 13.36 -10.29 -37.23
N ASN A 424 13.60 -10.06 -38.51
CA ASN A 424 13.84 -8.73 -39.07
C ASN A 424 12.54 -8.01 -39.51
N GLY A 425 11.38 -8.61 -39.23
CA GLY A 425 10.04 -8.15 -39.60
C GLY A 425 9.45 -8.89 -40.80
N VAL A 426 8.13 -8.85 -40.92
CA VAL A 426 7.36 -9.44 -42.02
C VAL A 426 6.39 -8.41 -42.61
N VAL A 427 6.30 -8.40 -43.94
CA VAL A 427 5.34 -7.60 -44.70
C VAL A 427 4.32 -8.55 -45.31
N VAL A 428 3.07 -8.44 -44.89
CA VAL A 428 1.95 -9.25 -45.34
C VAL A 428 1.06 -8.40 -46.25
N VAL A 429 0.95 -8.79 -47.51
CA VAL A 429 0.12 -8.13 -48.50
C VAL A 429 -1.02 -9.06 -48.88
N SER A 430 -2.24 -8.56 -48.81
CA SER A 430 -3.42 -9.26 -49.31
C SER A 430 -3.97 -8.52 -50.52
N THR A 431 -4.28 -9.25 -51.57
CA THR A 431 -4.89 -8.70 -52.77
C THR A 431 -6.42 -8.80 -52.72
N LYS A 432 -7.12 -8.05 -53.58
CA LYS A 432 -8.59 -7.99 -53.66
C LYS A 432 -9.19 -9.17 -54.40
#